data_AF-A0AAX2RZC9-F1
#
_entry.id   AF-A0AAX2RZC9-F1
#
_cell.length_a   1.000
_cell.length_b   1.000
_cell.length_c   1.000
_cell.angle_alpha   90.00
_cell.angle_beta   90.00
_cell.angle_gamma   90.00
#
_symmetry.space_group_name_H-M   'P 1'
#
loop_
_entity.id
_entity.type
_entity.pdbx_description
1 polymer ?
#
loop_
_entity_poly.entity_id
_entity_poly.type
_entity_poly.pdbx_seq_one_letter_code
_entity_poly.pdbx_strand_id
1 'polypeptide(L)'
;MSDSNELFSERFCTEHLEEIVYLDRVRERASLLSDFTLDDFVRMDRRLLGHLRGLTLREATAWRCIRNCIDTQGATPGMLFAAGIVAFAAGDRGRLEEYRTWLDDQVPRYPLMEKIAKWIGPAWYRIGEFRLAGLDNDFDVICRLNAAATSEEADAVIASTPRDSASAVVTAIANAVRQFGLKRFAGDMTILLEHQDRAVRSAAFMALLRLEGAAALDRLWRAQWTDLDCPELFYRAMTVLPPSVVPEWIERLENQGRRREALVCAAFSGLSAQIPYLSGKIDAPQLSTLAKLCHVAVVGYLPAEHVSGSGRIGKDDSSVEFAPLDQPEMFFFHEGNHRNAQDGAELQIENASSGSRVIAGQAITIQHAISIFQKGVQLQRVIAGYWLESLEGGGRLDPTAPGFFQVQELSAMTLRFA
;
A
#
# COMPACT_ATOMS: atom_id res chain seq x y z
N MET A 1 -33.59 -32.05 7.60
CA MET A 1 -33.20 -30.68 8.05
C MET A 1 -31.69 -30.49 8.12
N SER A 2 -30.88 -31.53 8.42
CA SER A 2 -29.41 -31.51 8.40
C SER A 2 -28.82 -31.04 7.06
N ASP A 3 -29.18 -31.71 5.97
CA ASP A 3 -28.54 -31.51 4.65
C ASP A 3 -28.81 -30.13 4.04
N SER A 4 -30.00 -29.57 4.29
CA SER A 4 -30.34 -28.22 3.82
C SER A 4 -29.55 -27.12 4.53
N ASN A 5 -29.16 -27.33 5.80
CA ASN A 5 -28.37 -26.37 6.56
C ASN A 5 -26.88 -26.46 6.20
N GLU A 6 -26.39 -27.66 5.88
CA GLU A 6 -25.04 -27.86 5.39
C GLU A 6 -24.85 -27.25 4.00
N LEU A 7 -25.75 -27.52 3.06
CA LEU A 7 -25.74 -26.91 1.72
C LEU A 7 -25.82 -25.38 1.77
N PHE A 8 -26.65 -24.82 2.64
CA PHE A 8 -26.70 -23.38 2.86
C PHE A 8 -25.36 -22.84 3.37
N SER A 9 -24.74 -23.52 4.34
CA SER A 9 -23.47 -23.10 4.93
C SER A 9 -22.32 -23.11 3.93
N GLU A 10 -22.25 -24.16 3.10
CA GLU A 10 -21.22 -24.28 2.07
C GLU A 10 -21.37 -23.20 1.00
N ARG A 11 -22.59 -22.97 0.51
CA ARG A 11 -22.87 -21.93 -0.48
C ARG A 11 -22.55 -20.54 0.07
N PHE A 12 -22.99 -20.25 1.30
CA PHE A 12 -22.68 -19.01 2.00
C PHE A 12 -21.16 -18.75 2.08
N CYS A 13 -20.39 -19.75 2.54
CA CYS A 13 -18.93 -19.61 2.64
C CYS A 13 -18.26 -19.45 1.26
N THR A 14 -18.76 -20.15 0.24
CA THR A 14 -18.21 -20.07 -1.12
C THR A 14 -18.43 -18.69 -1.73
N GLU A 15 -19.65 -18.14 -1.64
CA GLU A 15 -19.97 -16.78 -2.13
C GLU A 15 -19.12 -15.72 -1.42
N HIS A 16 -18.92 -15.85 -0.10
CA HIS A 16 -18.02 -14.95 0.64
C HIS A 16 -16.56 -15.06 0.18
N LEU A 17 -16.09 -16.27 -0.09
CA LEU A 17 -14.70 -16.53 -0.46
C LEU A 17 -14.38 -16.00 -1.86
N GLU A 18 -15.26 -16.23 -2.84
CA GLU A 18 -15.14 -15.70 -4.20
C GLU A 18 -15.06 -14.17 -4.18
N GLU A 19 -15.93 -13.54 -3.40
CA GLU A 19 -15.98 -12.09 -3.26
C GLU A 19 -14.74 -11.52 -2.54
N ILE A 20 -14.21 -12.21 -1.52
CA ILE A 20 -12.95 -11.82 -0.87
C ILE A 20 -11.81 -11.83 -1.89
N VAL A 21 -11.66 -12.93 -2.65
CA VAL A 21 -10.58 -13.05 -3.64
C VAL A 21 -10.69 -11.96 -4.71
N TYR A 22 -11.92 -11.65 -5.15
CA TYR A 22 -12.20 -10.57 -6.09
C TYR A 22 -11.80 -9.20 -5.53
N LEU A 23 -12.37 -8.80 -4.38
CA LEU A 23 -12.14 -7.49 -3.77
C LEU A 23 -10.69 -7.27 -3.38
N ASP A 24 -10.04 -8.33 -2.89
CA ASP A 24 -8.64 -8.29 -2.51
C ASP A 24 -7.73 -7.99 -3.70
N ARG A 25 -7.98 -8.65 -4.85
CA ARG A 25 -7.27 -8.38 -6.10
C ARG A 25 -7.54 -6.97 -6.63
N VAL A 26 -8.78 -6.50 -6.58
CA VAL A 26 -9.13 -5.12 -6.99
C VAL A 26 -8.36 -4.12 -6.12
N ARG A 27 -8.37 -4.34 -4.80
CA ARG A 27 -7.66 -3.50 -3.84
C ARG A 27 -6.16 -3.47 -4.07
N GLU A 28 -5.52 -4.63 -4.26
CA GLU A 28 -4.08 -4.70 -4.53
C GLU A 28 -3.70 -3.88 -5.76
N ARG A 29 -4.46 -4.02 -6.85
CA ARG A 29 -4.24 -3.23 -8.08
C ARG A 29 -4.44 -1.74 -7.85
N ALA A 30 -5.45 -1.36 -7.07
CA ALA A 30 -5.72 0.04 -6.78
C ALA A 30 -4.70 0.68 -5.83
N SER A 31 -4.07 -0.09 -4.93
CA SER A 31 -3.35 0.41 -3.76
C SER A 31 -2.13 1.31 -4.00
N LEU A 32 -1.52 1.27 -5.19
CA LEU A 32 -0.34 2.10 -5.50
C LEU A 32 -0.59 3.15 -6.58
N LEU A 33 -1.32 2.78 -7.63
CA LEU A 33 -1.45 3.58 -8.84
C LEU A 33 -2.89 3.47 -9.35
N SER A 34 -3.77 4.36 -8.88
CA SER A 34 -5.13 4.48 -9.40
C SER A 34 -5.68 5.89 -9.17
N ASP A 35 -6.86 6.14 -9.75
CA ASP A 35 -7.67 7.34 -9.51
C ASP A 35 -8.60 7.20 -8.28
N PHE A 36 -8.49 6.12 -7.50
CA PHE A 36 -9.37 5.87 -6.35
C PHE A 36 -9.13 6.88 -5.22
N THR A 37 -10.21 7.39 -4.64
CA THR A 37 -10.17 8.26 -3.48
C THR A 37 -10.11 7.45 -2.18
N LEU A 38 -9.83 8.10 -1.05
CA LEU A 38 -9.88 7.45 0.26
C LEU A 38 -11.28 6.87 0.55
N ASP A 39 -12.34 7.53 0.12
CA ASP A 39 -13.72 7.05 0.29
C ASP A 39 -13.96 5.75 -0.48
N ASP A 40 -13.41 5.61 -1.68
CA ASP A 40 -13.49 4.36 -2.46
C ASP A 40 -12.81 3.20 -1.74
N PHE A 41 -11.60 3.43 -1.19
CA PHE A 41 -10.93 2.43 -0.35
C PHE A 41 -11.71 2.12 0.92
N VAL A 42 -12.30 3.11 1.58
CA VAL A 42 -13.13 2.87 2.78
C VAL A 42 -14.33 1.99 2.46
N ARG A 43 -15.01 2.22 1.33
CA ARG A 43 -16.14 1.39 0.90
C ARG A 43 -15.71 -0.03 0.56
N MET A 44 -14.69 -0.17 -0.29
CA MET A 44 -14.13 -1.48 -0.68
C MET A 44 -13.66 -2.25 0.55
N ASP A 45 -12.93 -1.59 1.46
CA ASP A 45 -12.36 -2.25 2.63
C ASP A 45 -13.43 -2.63 3.67
N ARG A 46 -14.52 -1.87 3.77
CA ARG A 46 -15.69 -2.26 4.59
C ARG A 46 -16.42 -3.46 4.01
N ARG A 47 -16.60 -3.53 2.69
CA ARG A 47 -17.19 -4.70 2.01
C ARG A 47 -16.32 -5.93 2.24
N LEU A 48 -15.01 -5.83 1.97
CA LEU A 48 -14.04 -6.90 2.20
C LEU A 48 -14.04 -7.36 3.67
N LEU A 49 -14.03 -6.43 4.64
CA LEU A 49 -14.17 -6.76 6.06
C LEU A 49 -15.49 -7.47 6.38
N GLY A 50 -16.59 -7.08 5.74
CA GLY A 50 -17.89 -7.75 5.86
C GLY A 50 -17.83 -9.21 5.43
N HIS A 51 -17.19 -9.51 4.29
CA HIS A 51 -17.05 -10.88 3.83
C HIS A 51 -16.10 -11.71 4.70
N LEU A 52 -14.97 -11.13 5.13
CA LEU A 52 -14.06 -11.76 6.08
C LEU A 52 -14.79 -12.13 7.38
N ARG A 53 -15.62 -11.23 7.91
CA ARG A 53 -16.47 -11.51 9.08
C ARG A 53 -17.49 -12.61 8.80
N GLY A 54 -18.10 -12.63 7.62
CA GLY A 54 -18.98 -13.70 7.17
C GLY A 54 -18.33 -15.08 7.33
N LEU A 55 -17.08 -15.24 6.89
CA LEU A 55 -16.34 -16.50 7.05
C LEU A 55 -16.13 -16.88 8.54
N THR A 56 -15.82 -15.90 9.39
CA THR A 56 -15.63 -16.15 10.84
C THR A 56 -16.91 -16.59 11.57
N LEU A 57 -18.10 -16.35 11.01
CA LEU A 57 -19.36 -16.85 11.60
C LEU A 57 -19.57 -18.35 11.40
N ARG A 58 -18.86 -18.98 10.46
CA ARG A 58 -18.99 -20.40 10.10
C ARG A 58 -17.63 -21.05 9.89
N GLU A 59 -16.72 -20.84 10.84
CA GLU A 59 -15.29 -21.13 10.67
C GLU A 59 -14.97 -22.54 10.16
N ALA A 60 -15.62 -23.58 10.69
CA ALA A 60 -15.35 -24.96 10.28
C ALA A 60 -15.74 -25.22 8.81
N THR A 61 -16.90 -24.70 8.39
CA THR A 61 -17.35 -24.79 6.99
C THR A 61 -16.48 -23.91 6.09
N ALA A 62 -16.16 -22.68 6.52
CA ALA A 62 -15.28 -21.79 5.79
C ALA A 62 -13.91 -22.42 5.56
N TRP A 63 -13.31 -23.04 6.58
CA TRP A 63 -12.03 -23.73 6.47
C TRP A 63 -12.08 -24.88 5.46
N ARG A 64 -13.14 -25.70 5.50
CA ARG A 64 -13.36 -26.77 4.51
C ARG A 64 -13.48 -26.21 3.09
N CYS A 65 -14.24 -25.14 2.89
CA CYS A 65 -14.36 -24.48 1.58
C CYS A 65 -13.00 -23.96 1.09
N ILE A 66 -12.23 -23.29 1.95
CA ILE A 66 -10.90 -22.78 1.63
C ILE A 66 -9.96 -23.92 1.22
N ARG A 67 -9.90 -24.99 2.02
CA ARG A 67 -9.09 -26.18 1.71
C ARG A 67 -9.47 -26.76 0.34
N ASN A 68 -10.76 -27.00 0.12
CA ASN A 68 -11.24 -27.54 -1.15
C ASN A 68 -10.87 -26.63 -2.34
N CYS A 69 -10.95 -25.31 -2.19
CA CYS A 69 -10.54 -24.36 -3.22
C CYS A 69 -9.03 -24.42 -3.47
N ILE A 70 -8.20 -24.47 -2.43
CA ILE A 70 -6.74 -24.58 -2.57
C ILE A 70 -6.37 -25.89 -3.26
N ASP A 71 -6.98 -27.01 -2.85
CA ASP A 71 -6.71 -28.33 -3.42
C ASP A 71 -7.12 -28.44 -4.91
N THR A 72 -8.17 -27.73 -5.31
CA THR A 72 -8.72 -27.80 -6.68
C THR A 72 -8.20 -26.73 -7.63
N GLN A 73 -7.93 -25.52 -7.14
CA GLN A 73 -7.59 -24.34 -7.94
C GLN A 73 -6.19 -23.80 -7.66
N GLY A 74 -5.50 -24.33 -6.64
CA GLY A 74 -4.21 -23.84 -6.18
C GLY A 74 -4.31 -22.70 -5.17
N ALA A 75 -3.18 -22.40 -4.52
CA ALA A 75 -3.09 -21.35 -3.51
C ALA A 75 -2.88 -19.99 -4.17
N THR A 76 -3.92 -19.16 -4.21
CA THR A 76 -3.82 -17.76 -4.68
C THR A 76 -3.61 -16.78 -3.50
N PRO A 77 -3.00 -15.60 -3.73
CA PRO A 77 -2.78 -14.62 -2.65
C PRO A 77 -4.05 -14.23 -1.89
N GLY A 78 -5.17 -14.00 -2.59
CA GLY A 78 -6.45 -13.67 -1.95
C GLY A 78 -7.05 -14.83 -1.14
N MET A 79 -6.86 -16.06 -1.62
CA MET A 79 -7.26 -17.27 -0.90
C MET A 79 -6.44 -17.45 0.39
N LEU A 80 -5.12 -17.29 0.30
CA LEU A 80 -4.22 -17.36 1.45
C LEU A 80 -4.42 -16.19 2.42
N PHE A 81 -4.89 -15.04 1.94
CA PHE A 81 -5.30 -13.92 2.79
C PHE A 81 -6.54 -14.29 3.61
N ALA A 82 -7.60 -14.82 2.96
CA ALA A 82 -8.80 -15.28 3.65
C ALA A 82 -8.49 -16.41 4.65
N ALA A 83 -7.68 -17.39 4.23
CA ALA A 83 -7.21 -18.50 5.07
C ALA A 83 -6.47 -17.99 6.31
N GLY A 84 -5.55 -17.05 6.13
CA GLY A 84 -4.81 -16.44 7.24
C GLY A 84 -5.76 -15.78 8.23
N ILE A 85 -6.70 -14.95 7.76
CA ILE A 85 -7.69 -14.31 8.63
C ILE A 85 -8.49 -15.35 9.44
N VAL A 86 -8.99 -16.42 8.81
CA VAL A 86 -9.76 -17.46 9.51
C VAL A 86 -8.90 -18.25 10.49
N ALA A 87 -7.67 -18.62 10.11
CA ALA A 87 -6.75 -19.37 10.96
C ALA A 87 -6.33 -18.56 12.19
N PHE A 88 -5.99 -17.28 11.99
CA PHE A 88 -5.55 -16.38 13.06
C PHE A 88 -6.70 -15.94 13.96
N ALA A 89 -7.89 -15.63 13.41
CA ALA A 89 -9.05 -15.22 14.22
C ALA A 89 -9.57 -16.32 15.16
N ALA A 90 -9.49 -17.58 14.74
CA ALA A 90 -9.98 -18.72 15.52
C ALA A 90 -9.01 -19.19 16.62
N GLY A 91 -7.73 -18.83 16.54
CA GLY A 91 -6.67 -19.35 17.43
C GLY A 91 -6.49 -20.88 17.33
N ASP A 92 -6.94 -21.49 16.24
CA ASP A 92 -6.87 -22.94 16.03
C ASP A 92 -5.47 -23.35 15.55
N ARG A 93 -4.72 -24.05 16.41
CA ARG A 93 -3.35 -24.48 16.12
C ARG A 93 -3.27 -25.41 14.91
N GLY A 94 -4.25 -26.28 14.69
CA GLY A 94 -4.25 -27.20 13.56
C GLY A 94 -4.41 -26.46 12.24
N ARG A 95 -5.30 -25.45 12.22
CA ARG A 95 -5.46 -24.56 11.05
C ARG A 95 -4.21 -23.72 10.78
N LEU A 96 -3.54 -23.24 11.83
CA LEU A 96 -2.29 -22.48 11.69
C LEU A 96 -1.15 -23.35 11.16
N GLU A 97 -1.04 -24.60 11.60
CA GLU A 97 -0.06 -25.56 11.08
C GLU A 97 -0.33 -25.87 9.61
N GLU A 98 -1.58 -26.14 9.24
CA GLU A 98 -1.98 -26.36 7.84
C GLU A 98 -1.74 -25.11 6.98
N TYR A 99 -2.11 -23.92 7.46
CA TYR A 99 -1.86 -22.65 6.78
C TYR A 99 -0.38 -22.43 6.47
N ARG A 100 0.52 -22.77 7.40
CA ARG A 100 1.97 -22.69 7.18
C ARG A 100 2.41 -23.57 6.01
N THR A 101 1.87 -24.77 5.88
CA THR A 101 2.22 -25.66 4.76
C THR A 101 1.84 -25.04 3.40
N TRP A 102 0.78 -24.24 3.33
CA TRP A 102 0.40 -23.54 2.10
C TRP A 102 1.31 -22.34 1.76
N LEU A 103 1.97 -21.75 2.75
CA LEU A 103 2.85 -20.59 2.56
C LEU A 103 4.20 -20.96 1.97
N ASP A 104 4.72 -22.14 2.28
CA ASP A 104 6.10 -22.51 1.97
C ASP A 104 6.32 -22.81 0.47
N ASP A 105 5.25 -23.03 -0.32
CA ASP A 105 5.37 -23.53 -1.69
C ASP A 105 5.09 -22.51 -2.82
N GLN A 106 4.36 -21.39 -2.59
CA GLN A 106 3.76 -20.63 -3.71
C GLN A 106 3.72 -19.08 -3.61
N VAL A 107 3.81 -18.46 -2.42
CA VAL A 107 3.66 -17.01 -2.26
C VAL A 107 4.67 -16.45 -1.24
N PRO A 108 5.28 -15.27 -1.48
CA PRO A 108 6.16 -14.63 -0.50
C PRO A 108 5.44 -14.46 0.85
N ARG A 109 6.01 -15.09 1.88
CA ARG A 109 5.42 -15.16 3.22
C ARG A 109 5.25 -13.78 3.88
N TYR A 110 6.24 -12.90 3.76
CA TYR A 110 6.21 -11.58 4.41
C TYR A 110 5.07 -10.66 3.94
N PRO A 111 4.90 -10.35 2.64
CA PRO A 111 3.83 -9.46 2.17
C PRO A 111 2.44 -9.90 2.63
N LEU A 112 2.19 -11.20 2.65
CA LEU A 112 0.93 -11.74 3.10
C LEU A 112 0.75 -11.63 4.62
N MET A 113 1.78 -11.93 5.42
CA MET A 113 1.74 -11.74 6.87
C MET A 113 1.57 -10.26 7.24
N GLU A 114 2.28 -9.36 6.57
CA GLU A 114 2.15 -7.91 6.76
C GLU A 114 0.72 -7.44 6.45
N LYS A 115 0.17 -7.88 5.31
CA LYS A 115 -1.22 -7.59 4.93
C LYS A 115 -2.19 -8.09 5.99
N ILE A 116 -2.11 -9.34 6.41
CA ILE A 116 -2.96 -9.88 7.47
C ILE A 116 -2.82 -9.05 8.75
N ALA A 117 -1.59 -8.71 9.17
CA ALA A 117 -1.36 -7.89 10.36
C ALA A 117 -2.02 -6.51 10.28
N LYS A 118 -1.94 -5.83 9.11
CA LYS A 118 -2.59 -4.53 8.87
C LYS A 118 -4.11 -4.60 8.94
N TRP A 119 -4.70 -5.74 8.57
CA TRP A 119 -6.14 -5.96 8.67
C TRP A 119 -6.58 -6.40 10.07
N ILE A 120 -5.81 -7.27 10.73
CA ILE A 120 -6.10 -7.79 12.07
C ILE A 120 -5.98 -6.71 13.14
N GLY A 121 -4.86 -5.98 13.18
CA GLY A 121 -4.55 -5.04 14.25
C GLY A 121 -5.71 -4.05 14.52
N PRO A 122 -6.05 -3.14 13.60
CA PRO A 122 -7.04 -2.10 13.88
C PRO A 122 -8.51 -2.58 13.91
N ALA A 123 -8.86 -3.64 13.16
CA ALA A 123 -10.25 -4.06 12.98
C ALA A 123 -10.74 -5.08 14.01
N TRP A 124 -9.83 -5.85 14.64
CA TRP A 124 -10.20 -6.94 15.54
C TRP A 124 -9.97 -6.68 17.04
N TYR A 125 -9.31 -5.58 17.45
CA TYR A 125 -9.32 -5.16 18.88
C TYR A 125 -10.73 -4.90 19.44
N ARG A 126 -11.76 -4.74 18.60
CA ARG A 126 -13.16 -4.53 19.02
C ARG A 126 -14.01 -5.80 19.05
N ILE A 127 -13.49 -6.93 18.57
CA ILE A 127 -14.21 -8.20 18.53
C ILE A 127 -13.47 -9.12 19.51
N GLY A 128 -14.05 -9.28 20.70
CA GLY A 128 -13.64 -10.10 21.85
C GLY A 128 -12.32 -10.88 21.75
N GLU A 129 -11.43 -10.62 22.71
CA GLU A 129 -10.21 -11.39 23.05
C GLU A 129 -9.64 -12.23 21.91
N PHE A 130 -8.94 -11.57 20.99
CA PHE A 130 -7.96 -12.26 20.16
C PHE A 130 -6.92 -12.90 21.10
N ARG A 131 -7.07 -14.20 21.38
CA ARG A 131 -6.06 -14.96 22.10
C ARG A 131 -5.00 -15.37 21.08
N LEU A 132 -3.92 -14.60 21.01
CA LEU A 132 -2.65 -14.94 20.33
C LEU A 132 -1.95 -16.14 21.00
N ALA A 133 -2.70 -17.15 21.45
CA ALA A 133 -2.16 -18.28 22.20
C ALA A 133 -1.41 -19.22 21.26
N GLY A 134 -0.07 -19.16 21.31
CA GLY A 134 0.80 -20.10 20.60
C GLY A 134 1.12 -19.74 19.15
N LEU A 135 1.22 -18.44 18.85
CA LEU A 135 1.66 -17.97 17.54
C LEU A 135 3.03 -18.52 17.13
N ASP A 136 3.24 -18.52 15.81
CA ASP A 136 4.58 -18.40 15.25
C ASP A 136 5.28 -17.19 15.88
N ASN A 137 6.46 -17.38 16.48
CA ASN A 137 7.23 -16.25 17.02
C ASN A 137 7.41 -15.16 15.94
N ASP A 138 7.51 -15.55 14.67
CA ASP A 138 7.68 -14.62 13.56
C ASP A 138 6.44 -13.77 13.28
N PHE A 139 5.24 -14.37 13.31
CA PHE A 139 3.99 -13.63 13.05
C PHE A 139 3.63 -12.70 14.20
N ASP A 140 3.91 -13.10 15.44
CA ASP A 140 3.71 -12.23 16.61
C ASP A 140 4.55 -10.96 16.48
N VAL A 141 5.83 -11.10 16.15
CA VAL A 141 6.72 -9.96 15.93
C VAL A 141 6.20 -9.07 14.81
N ILE A 142 5.82 -9.63 13.66
CA ILE A 142 5.26 -8.87 12.53
C ILE A 142 3.98 -8.12 12.94
N CYS A 143 3.07 -8.76 13.67
CA CYS A 143 1.85 -8.13 14.18
C CYS A 143 2.17 -6.98 15.13
N ARG A 144 3.05 -7.20 16.11
CA ARG A 144 3.43 -6.19 17.10
C ARG A 144 4.13 -4.99 16.46
N LEU A 145 4.99 -5.20 15.47
CA LEU A 145 5.61 -4.10 14.72
C LEU A 145 4.58 -3.28 13.92
N ASN A 146 3.61 -3.94 13.27
CA ASN A 146 2.55 -3.25 12.52
C ASN A 146 1.57 -2.49 13.45
N ALA A 147 1.30 -3.05 14.63
CA ALA A 147 0.39 -2.49 15.62
C ALA A 147 1.02 -1.39 16.49
N ALA A 148 2.35 -1.28 16.54
CA ALA A 148 3.04 -0.25 17.29
C ALA A 148 2.51 1.15 16.93
N ALA A 149 2.14 1.95 17.92
CA ALA A 149 1.67 3.32 17.74
C ALA A 149 2.81 4.33 17.86
N THR A 150 3.88 3.99 18.58
CA THR A 150 5.01 4.88 18.87
C THR A 150 6.36 4.28 18.49
N SER A 151 7.37 5.15 18.38
CA SER A 151 8.75 4.74 18.17
C SER A 151 9.26 3.83 19.29
N GLU A 152 8.85 4.08 20.54
CA GLU A 152 9.29 3.34 21.72
C GLU A 152 8.72 1.91 21.72
N GLU A 153 7.47 1.74 21.32
CA GLU A 153 6.84 0.42 21.18
C GLU A 153 7.53 -0.41 20.09
N ALA A 154 7.77 0.19 18.92
CA ALA A 154 8.47 -0.48 17.83
C ALA A 154 9.91 -0.83 18.23
N ASP A 155 10.63 0.09 18.86
CA ASP A 155 11.99 -0.09 19.37
C ASP A 155 12.06 -1.29 20.35
N ALA A 156 11.13 -1.37 21.30
CA ALA A 156 11.08 -2.45 22.27
C ALA A 156 10.82 -3.83 21.63
N VAL A 157 9.97 -3.90 20.61
CA VAL A 157 9.75 -5.13 19.84
C VAL A 157 11.03 -5.52 19.10
N ILE A 158 11.69 -4.59 18.41
CA ILE A 158 12.94 -4.87 17.69
C ILE A 158 14.03 -5.32 18.66
N ALA A 159 14.20 -4.65 19.81
CA ALA A 159 15.24 -4.96 20.79
C ALA A 159 15.05 -6.33 21.47
N SER A 160 13.81 -6.82 21.55
CA SER A 160 13.49 -8.15 22.10
C SER A 160 13.48 -9.26 21.05
N THR A 161 13.64 -8.93 19.77
CA THR A 161 13.64 -9.90 18.67
C THR A 161 15.05 -10.48 18.46
N PRO A 162 15.22 -11.81 18.33
CA PRO A 162 16.51 -12.44 18.04
C PRO A 162 17.16 -11.93 16.75
N ARG A 163 18.50 -11.91 16.69
CA ARG A 163 19.23 -11.44 15.51
C ARG A 163 19.20 -12.43 14.34
N ASP A 164 18.96 -13.70 14.63
CA ASP A 164 18.89 -14.83 13.71
C ASP A 164 17.44 -15.17 13.29
N SER A 165 16.51 -14.21 13.41
CA SER A 165 15.13 -14.37 12.97
C SER A 165 15.00 -14.58 11.45
N ALA A 166 13.89 -15.19 11.03
CA ALA A 166 13.60 -15.42 9.62
C ALA A 166 13.57 -14.13 8.81
N SER A 167 13.85 -14.22 7.50
CA SER A 167 13.92 -13.06 6.61
C SER A 167 12.62 -12.23 6.57
N ALA A 168 11.46 -12.85 6.82
CA ALA A 168 10.20 -12.14 6.97
C ALA A 168 10.19 -11.18 8.18
N VAL A 169 10.71 -11.63 9.32
CA VAL A 169 10.82 -10.80 10.53
C VAL A 169 11.84 -9.68 10.32
N VAL A 170 12.99 -9.99 9.73
CA VAL A 170 14.03 -8.99 9.44
C VAL A 170 13.51 -7.91 8.48
N THR A 171 12.71 -8.30 7.47
CA THR A 171 12.03 -7.36 6.57
C THR A 171 11.04 -6.47 7.34
N ALA A 172 10.27 -7.05 8.25
CA ALA A 172 9.35 -6.31 9.12
C ALA A 172 10.07 -5.29 10.00
N ILE A 173 11.21 -5.69 10.59
CA ILE A 173 12.06 -4.80 11.39
C ILE A 173 12.55 -3.63 10.54
N ALA A 174 13.10 -3.89 9.35
CA ALA A 174 13.58 -2.82 8.46
C ALA A 174 12.45 -1.85 8.06
N ASN A 175 11.26 -2.37 7.77
CA ASN A 175 10.08 -1.53 7.49
C ASN A 175 9.61 -0.72 8.71
N ALA A 176 9.66 -1.28 9.92
CA ALA A 176 9.36 -0.53 11.14
C ALA A 176 10.42 0.55 11.41
N VAL A 177 11.71 0.23 11.26
CA VAL A 177 12.82 1.19 11.39
C VAL A 177 12.63 2.37 10.43
N ARG A 178 12.25 2.10 9.17
CA ARG A 178 11.85 3.11 8.21
C ARG A 178 10.66 3.90 8.74
N GLN A 179 9.54 3.24 9.01
CA GLN A 179 8.28 3.89 9.35
C GLN A 179 8.39 4.86 10.54
N PHE A 180 9.16 4.48 11.56
CA PHE A 180 9.37 5.26 12.78
C PHE A 180 10.64 6.14 12.76
N GLY A 181 11.46 6.07 11.70
CA GLY A 181 12.68 6.84 11.58
C GLY A 181 13.69 6.56 12.70
N LEU A 182 13.85 5.29 13.10
CA LEU A 182 14.66 4.88 14.26
C LEU A 182 16.17 4.98 13.94
N LYS A 183 16.73 6.20 14.02
CA LYS A 183 18.12 6.55 13.62
C LYS A 183 19.20 5.62 14.20
N ARG A 184 19.01 5.08 15.41
CA ARG A 184 20.00 4.19 16.04
C ARG A 184 20.27 2.89 15.27
N PHE A 185 19.33 2.46 14.42
CA PHE A 185 19.44 1.23 13.63
C PHE A 185 20.07 1.46 12.24
N ALA A 186 20.56 2.66 11.91
CA ALA A 186 21.17 2.94 10.61
C ALA A 186 22.37 2.01 10.28
N GLY A 187 23.19 1.71 11.30
CA GLY A 187 24.29 0.74 11.17
C GLY A 187 23.79 -0.67 10.83
N ASP A 188 22.76 -1.15 11.53
CA ASP A 188 22.15 -2.46 11.27
C ASP A 188 21.54 -2.52 9.85
N MET A 189 20.86 -1.45 9.41
CA MET A 189 20.31 -1.41 8.05
C MET A 189 21.40 -1.42 6.98
N THR A 190 22.58 -0.85 7.25
CA THR A 190 23.73 -0.92 6.35
C THR A 190 24.22 -2.37 6.21
N ILE A 191 24.29 -3.13 7.31
CA ILE A 191 24.66 -4.55 7.29
C ILE A 191 23.64 -5.36 6.47
N LEU A 192 22.34 -5.06 6.61
CA LEU A 192 21.27 -5.76 5.88
C LEU A 192 21.28 -5.53 4.36
N LEU A 193 22.04 -4.56 3.84
CA LEU A 193 22.23 -4.40 2.39
C LEU A 193 22.96 -5.59 1.75
N GLU A 194 23.71 -6.36 2.54
CA GLU A 194 24.45 -7.56 2.08
C GLU A 194 23.67 -8.86 2.33
N HIS A 195 22.45 -8.77 2.88
CA HIS A 195 21.64 -9.95 3.21
C HIS A 195 21.29 -10.77 1.96
N GLN A 196 21.23 -12.10 2.07
CA GLN A 196 20.94 -13.00 0.94
C GLN A 196 19.54 -12.81 0.34
N ASP A 197 18.54 -12.54 1.19
CA ASP A 197 17.16 -12.26 0.79
C ASP A 197 17.03 -10.83 0.22
N ARG A 198 16.47 -10.74 -0.99
CA ARG A 198 16.22 -9.50 -1.72
C ARG A 198 15.19 -8.58 -1.05
N ALA A 199 14.18 -9.12 -0.40
CA ALA A 199 13.15 -8.35 0.30
C ALA A 199 13.78 -7.62 1.50
N VAL A 200 14.66 -8.29 2.24
CA VAL A 200 15.44 -7.69 3.33
C VAL A 200 16.30 -6.55 2.81
N ARG A 201 17.07 -6.76 1.72
CA ARG A 201 17.90 -5.70 1.12
C ARG A 201 17.06 -4.48 0.70
N SER A 202 15.92 -4.72 0.07
CA SER A 202 15.02 -3.65 -0.41
C SER A 202 14.43 -2.84 0.75
N ALA A 203 13.95 -3.51 1.81
CA ALA A 203 13.42 -2.86 3.01
C ALA A 203 14.51 -2.07 3.76
N ALA A 204 15.72 -2.62 3.87
CA ALA A 204 16.86 -1.94 4.46
C ALA A 204 17.27 -0.69 3.66
N PHE A 205 17.28 -0.77 2.33
CA PHE A 205 17.51 0.39 1.46
C PHE A 205 16.46 1.49 1.66
N MET A 206 15.17 1.12 1.73
CA MET A 206 14.10 2.09 1.98
C MET A 206 14.21 2.73 3.37
N ALA A 207 14.65 1.98 4.39
CA ALA A 207 14.96 2.53 5.70
C ALA A 207 16.11 3.54 5.63
N LEU A 208 17.22 3.17 4.97
CA LEU A 208 18.38 4.06 4.81
C LEU A 208 18.05 5.33 4.02
N LEU A 209 17.17 5.28 3.01
CA LEU A 209 16.71 6.49 2.31
C LEU A 209 16.09 7.51 3.26
N ARG A 210 15.41 7.04 4.31
CA ARG A 210 14.85 7.91 5.34
C ARG A 210 15.88 8.33 6.40
N LEU A 211 16.75 7.43 6.82
CA LEU A 211 17.71 7.70 7.90
C LEU A 211 18.95 8.49 7.44
N GLU A 212 19.45 8.21 6.24
CA GLU A 212 20.73 8.68 5.69
C GLU A 212 20.59 9.16 4.23
N GLY A 213 19.49 9.85 3.89
CA GLY A 213 19.07 10.15 2.51
C GLY A 213 20.18 10.33 1.46
N ALA A 214 21.13 11.26 1.66
CA ALA A 214 22.21 11.49 0.71
C ALA A 214 23.15 10.28 0.51
N ALA A 215 23.58 9.62 1.60
CA ALA A 215 24.46 8.45 1.52
C ALA A 215 23.71 7.22 0.95
N ALA A 216 22.43 7.07 1.29
CA ALA A 216 21.60 6.01 0.75
C ALA A 216 21.34 6.17 -0.76
N LEU A 217 21.11 7.39 -1.23
CA LEU A 217 20.96 7.72 -2.66
C LEU A 217 22.24 7.39 -3.44
N ASP A 218 23.39 7.75 -2.90
CA ASP A 218 24.70 7.48 -3.51
C ASP A 218 24.98 5.97 -3.62
N ARG A 219 24.61 5.18 -2.59
CA ARG A 219 24.64 3.71 -2.65
C ARG A 219 23.67 3.16 -3.69
N LEU A 220 22.43 3.65 -3.71
CA LEU A 220 21.40 3.20 -4.66
C LEU A 220 21.79 3.51 -6.11
N TRP A 221 22.41 4.66 -6.38
CA TRP A 221 22.89 5.04 -7.70
C TRP A 221 23.96 4.07 -8.22
N ARG A 222 24.88 3.63 -7.36
CA ARG A 222 25.95 2.69 -7.72
C ARG A 222 25.51 1.22 -7.76
N ALA A 223 24.34 0.90 -7.21
CA ALA A 223 23.80 -0.45 -7.24
C ALA A 223 23.41 -0.88 -8.66
N GLN A 224 23.44 -2.20 -8.90
CA GLN A 224 22.83 -2.80 -10.08
C GLN A 224 21.31 -2.83 -9.88
N TRP A 225 20.59 -1.95 -10.59
CA TRP A 225 19.14 -1.82 -10.43
C TRP A 225 18.37 -3.07 -10.87
N THR A 226 18.95 -3.91 -11.73
CA THR A 226 18.41 -5.25 -12.07
C THR A 226 18.25 -6.15 -10.86
N ASP A 227 19.07 -5.94 -9.82
CA ASP A 227 19.06 -6.73 -8.59
C ASP A 227 18.03 -6.19 -7.58
N LEU A 228 17.33 -5.09 -7.91
CA LEU A 228 16.36 -4.38 -7.08
C LEU A 228 14.97 -4.37 -7.74
N ASP A 229 14.16 -5.41 -7.52
CA ASP A 229 12.79 -5.53 -8.06
C ASP A 229 11.79 -5.00 -7.04
N CYS A 230 11.99 -3.74 -6.69
CA CYS A 230 11.12 -2.99 -5.80
C CYS A 230 10.96 -1.59 -6.37
N PRO A 231 9.94 -1.34 -7.23
CA PRO A 231 9.70 -0.02 -7.81
C PRO A 231 9.53 1.08 -6.75
N GLU A 232 8.93 0.73 -5.60
CA GLU A 232 8.75 1.64 -4.46
C GLU A 232 10.06 2.29 -3.99
N LEU A 233 11.18 1.57 -4.07
CA LEU A 233 12.50 2.09 -3.71
C LEU A 233 12.86 3.35 -4.52
N PHE A 234 12.55 3.34 -5.82
CA PHE A 234 12.80 4.47 -6.71
C PHE A 234 11.84 5.62 -6.45
N TYR A 235 10.57 5.32 -6.16
CA TYR A 235 9.56 6.33 -5.83
C TYR A 235 9.93 7.10 -4.56
N ARG A 236 10.44 6.38 -3.54
CA ARG A 236 10.96 6.98 -2.31
C ARG A 236 12.24 7.76 -2.54
N ALA A 237 13.14 7.27 -3.40
CA ALA A 237 14.34 8.03 -3.77
C ALA A 237 13.97 9.40 -4.38
N MET A 238 12.90 9.46 -5.18
CA MET A 238 12.43 10.72 -5.78
C MET A 238 12.04 11.78 -4.75
N THR A 239 11.57 11.41 -3.55
CA THR A 239 11.18 12.40 -2.52
C THR A 239 12.38 13.04 -1.82
N VAL A 240 13.53 12.37 -1.82
CA VAL A 240 14.77 12.85 -1.17
C VAL A 240 15.81 13.40 -2.15
N LEU A 241 15.71 13.09 -3.44
CA LEU A 241 16.65 13.57 -4.47
C LEU A 241 16.67 15.10 -4.59
N PRO A 242 17.85 15.73 -4.76
CA PRO A 242 17.92 17.12 -5.17
C PRO A 242 17.25 17.34 -6.55
N PRO A 243 16.53 18.45 -6.79
CA PRO A 243 15.86 18.69 -8.06
C PRO A 243 16.78 18.61 -9.29
N SER A 244 18.05 18.98 -9.14
CA SER A 244 19.04 19.01 -10.23
C SER A 244 19.41 17.64 -10.77
N VAL A 245 19.28 16.57 -9.98
CA VAL A 245 19.70 15.21 -10.38
C VAL A 245 18.54 14.33 -10.85
N VAL A 246 17.29 14.77 -10.63
CA VAL A 246 16.09 14.02 -11.04
C VAL A 246 16.10 13.70 -12.54
N PRO A 247 16.39 14.63 -13.48
CA PRO A 247 16.38 14.32 -14.91
C PRO A 247 17.32 13.16 -15.28
N GLU A 248 18.52 13.12 -14.70
CA GLU A 248 19.51 12.07 -14.94
C GLU A 248 19.01 10.69 -14.45
N TRP A 249 18.31 10.65 -13.32
CA TRP A 249 17.70 9.42 -12.82
C TRP A 249 16.56 8.91 -13.72
N ILE A 250 15.70 9.82 -14.20
CA ILE A 250 14.61 9.46 -15.11
C ILE A 250 15.18 8.93 -16.44
N GLU A 251 16.19 9.60 -17.00
CA GLU A 251 16.87 9.15 -18.21
C GLU A 251 17.50 7.77 -18.05
N ARG A 252 18.18 7.51 -16.93
CA ARG A 252 18.76 6.19 -16.66
C ARG A 252 17.70 5.09 -16.56
N LEU A 253 16.55 5.37 -15.91
CA LEU A 253 15.43 4.41 -15.86
C LEU A 253 14.91 4.09 -17.27
N GLU A 254 14.76 5.11 -18.13
CA GLU A 254 14.35 4.90 -19.52
C GLU A 254 15.36 4.05 -20.31
N ASN A 255 16.66 4.36 -20.17
CA ASN A 255 17.74 3.65 -20.86
C ASN A 255 17.87 2.19 -20.43
N GLN A 256 17.44 1.84 -19.22
CA GLN A 256 17.38 0.47 -18.73
C GLN A 256 16.05 -0.23 -19.07
N GLY A 257 15.20 0.37 -19.89
CA GLY A 257 13.91 -0.20 -20.30
C GLY A 257 12.81 -0.08 -19.25
N ARG A 258 13.04 0.60 -18.12
CA ARG A 258 12.10 0.78 -17.00
C ARG A 258 11.19 1.99 -17.21
N ARG A 259 10.55 2.05 -18.37
CA ARG A 259 9.77 3.21 -18.86
C ARG A 259 8.58 3.55 -17.96
N ARG A 260 7.93 2.53 -17.36
CA ARG A 260 6.80 2.72 -16.45
C ARG A 260 7.28 3.36 -15.15
N GLU A 261 8.39 2.87 -14.61
CA GLU A 261 8.99 3.40 -13.39
C GLU A 261 9.55 4.81 -13.62
N ALA A 262 10.13 5.11 -14.78
CA ALA A 262 10.55 6.45 -15.16
C ALA A 262 9.36 7.44 -15.11
N LEU A 263 8.22 7.06 -15.68
CA LEU A 263 7.00 7.87 -15.68
C LEU A 263 6.49 8.15 -14.26
N VAL A 264 6.40 7.10 -13.43
CA VAL A 264 5.95 7.24 -12.03
C VAL A 264 6.96 8.05 -11.22
N CYS A 265 8.27 7.82 -11.39
CA CYS A 265 9.31 8.60 -10.73
C CYS A 265 9.26 10.08 -11.10
N ALA A 266 8.98 10.40 -12.37
CA ALA A 266 8.79 11.78 -12.81
C ALA A 266 7.64 12.45 -12.04
N ALA A 267 6.51 11.74 -11.83
CA ALA A 267 5.42 12.23 -11.00
C ALA A 267 5.79 12.36 -9.51
N PHE A 268 6.44 11.35 -8.92
CA PHE A 268 6.89 11.38 -7.52
C PHE A 268 7.92 12.47 -7.23
N SER A 269 8.69 12.89 -8.24
CA SER A 269 9.60 14.03 -8.10
C SER A 269 8.85 15.32 -7.78
N GLY A 270 7.61 15.45 -8.27
CA GLY A 270 6.82 16.67 -8.18
C GLY A 270 7.47 17.87 -8.87
N LEU A 271 8.50 17.69 -9.71
CA LEU A 271 9.15 18.83 -10.35
C LEU A 271 8.31 19.31 -11.53
N SER A 272 7.95 20.59 -11.56
CA SER A 272 7.23 21.20 -12.68
C SER A 272 7.98 21.03 -14.02
N ALA A 273 9.31 21.02 -13.98
CA ALA A 273 10.17 20.75 -15.13
C ALA A 273 9.94 19.35 -15.77
N GLN A 274 9.32 18.41 -15.06
CA GLN A 274 8.99 17.07 -15.58
C GLN A 274 7.61 17.00 -16.24
N ILE A 275 6.80 18.06 -16.18
CA ILE A 275 5.47 18.09 -16.82
C ILE A 275 5.56 17.84 -18.34
N PRO A 276 6.46 18.51 -19.10
CA PRO A 276 6.58 18.23 -20.54
C PRO A 276 6.92 16.77 -20.85
N TYR A 277 7.75 16.14 -20.00
CA TYR A 277 8.06 14.72 -20.11
C TYR A 277 6.81 13.85 -19.91
N LEU A 278 6.00 14.12 -18.87
CA LEU A 278 4.75 13.40 -18.62
C LEU A 278 3.73 13.60 -19.75
N SER A 279 3.52 14.83 -20.20
CA SER A 279 2.59 15.17 -21.28
C SER A 279 2.99 14.50 -22.60
N GLY A 280 4.28 14.51 -22.93
CA GLY A 280 4.80 13.88 -24.14
C GLY A 280 4.62 12.35 -24.19
N LYS A 281 4.32 11.70 -23.07
CA LYS A 281 4.04 10.24 -23.01
C LYS A 281 2.54 9.91 -23.04
N ILE A 282 1.64 10.91 -23.00
CA ILE A 282 0.19 10.69 -23.05
C ILE A 282 -0.24 10.06 -24.37
N ASP A 283 0.40 10.42 -25.48
CA ASP A 283 0.04 9.89 -26.80
C ASP A 283 0.69 8.52 -27.11
N ALA A 284 1.55 8.00 -26.22
CA ALA A 284 2.14 6.69 -26.36
C ALA A 284 1.13 5.59 -25.96
N PRO A 285 0.63 4.73 -26.88
CA PRO A 285 -0.51 3.86 -26.59
C PRO A 285 -0.34 2.96 -25.35
N GLN A 286 0.87 2.44 -25.13
CA GLN A 286 1.18 1.54 -24.01
C GLN A 286 1.34 2.26 -22.65
N LEU A 287 1.53 3.57 -22.66
CA LEU A 287 1.78 4.38 -21.46
C LEU A 287 0.68 5.43 -21.22
N SER A 288 -0.22 5.64 -22.18
CA SER A 288 -1.19 6.73 -22.19
C SER A 288 -1.96 6.86 -20.88
N THR A 289 -2.56 5.77 -20.39
CA THR A 289 -3.35 5.80 -19.16
C THR A 289 -2.51 6.13 -17.92
N LEU A 290 -1.33 5.50 -17.79
CA LEU A 290 -0.43 5.77 -16.67
C LEU A 290 0.15 7.19 -16.76
N ALA A 291 0.43 7.69 -17.96
CA ALA A 291 0.94 9.04 -18.21
C ALA A 291 -0.12 10.09 -17.86
N LYS A 292 -1.38 9.87 -18.25
CA LYS A 292 -2.52 10.69 -17.83
C LYS A 292 -2.63 10.73 -16.30
N LEU A 293 -2.58 9.57 -15.63
CA LEU A 293 -2.64 9.49 -14.17
C LEU A 293 -1.46 10.25 -13.50
N CYS A 294 -0.23 10.05 -13.98
CA CYS A 294 0.96 10.73 -13.50
C CYS A 294 0.90 12.24 -13.72
N HIS A 295 0.45 12.67 -14.90
CA HIS A 295 0.24 14.07 -15.23
C HIS A 295 -0.80 14.70 -14.30
N VAL A 296 -1.97 14.08 -14.14
CA VAL A 296 -3.04 14.54 -13.23
C VAL A 296 -2.56 14.56 -11.78
N ALA A 297 -1.70 13.64 -11.36
CA ALA A 297 -1.17 13.64 -10.01
C ALA A 297 -0.31 14.89 -9.71
N VAL A 298 0.49 15.34 -10.67
CA VAL A 298 1.35 16.53 -10.52
C VAL A 298 0.58 17.82 -10.76
N VAL A 299 -0.11 17.88 -11.90
CA VAL A 299 -0.78 19.08 -12.41
C VAL A 299 -2.11 19.34 -11.69
N GLY A 300 -2.72 18.32 -11.11
CA GLY A 300 -4.00 18.42 -10.40
C GLY A 300 -5.21 18.35 -11.31
N TYR A 301 -6.37 18.32 -10.65
CA TYR A 301 -7.69 18.22 -11.27
C TYR A 301 -8.56 19.34 -10.74
N LEU A 302 -9.25 20.06 -11.62
CA LEU A 302 -10.45 20.82 -11.28
C LEU A 302 -11.64 19.97 -11.75
N PRO A 303 -12.42 19.36 -10.84
CA PRO A 303 -13.71 18.84 -11.24
C PRO A 303 -14.49 19.97 -11.87
N ALA A 304 -15.08 19.74 -13.04
CA ALA A 304 -16.20 20.57 -13.44
C ALA A 304 -17.16 20.60 -12.25
N GLU A 305 -17.44 21.78 -11.71
CA GLU A 305 -18.52 21.97 -10.76
C GLU A 305 -19.72 21.19 -11.33
N HIS A 306 -20.37 20.36 -10.51
CA HIS A 306 -21.38 19.35 -10.87
C HIS A 306 -20.86 17.91 -11.04
N VAL A 307 -20.28 17.36 -9.97
CA VAL A 307 -20.66 16.00 -9.55
C VAL A 307 -21.12 16.10 -8.11
N SER A 308 -22.42 15.89 -7.95
CA SER A 308 -23.24 15.83 -6.73
C SER A 308 -22.46 15.89 -5.43
N GLY A 309 -22.76 16.94 -4.65
CA GLY A 309 -22.18 17.15 -3.33
C GLY A 309 -22.28 15.95 -2.41
N SER A 310 -21.56 16.04 -1.30
CA SER A 310 -21.57 15.19 -0.11
C SER A 310 -22.98 14.86 0.39
N GLY A 311 -23.70 14.03 -0.37
CA GLY A 311 -24.93 13.41 0.03
C GLY A 311 -24.58 12.52 1.20
N ARG A 312 -25.12 12.87 2.37
CA ARG A 312 -25.08 12.05 3.58
C ARG A 312 -25.16 10.58 3.20
N ILE A 313 -24.18 9.83 3.68
CA ILE A 313 -24.07 8.36 3.73
C ILE A 313 -25.48 7.74 3.68
N GLY A 314 -25.89 7.31 2.50
CA GLY A 314 -27.09 6.50 2.29
C GLY A 314 -26.81 5.10 2.80
N LYS A 315 -27.74 4.56 3.58
CA LYS A 315 -27.57 3.35 4.40
C LYS A 315 -27.63 2.02 3.62
N ASP A 316 -27.46 2.03 2.31
CA ASP A 316 -27.54 0.83 1.49
C ASP A 316 -26.59 0.95 0.29
N ASP A 317 -25.43 0.30 0.40
CA ASP A 317 -24.26 0.39 -0.49
C ASP A 317 -24.05 -0.95 -1.24
N SER A 318 -25.11 -1.76 -1.33
CA SER A 318 -25.09 -3.10 -1.93
C SER A 318 -25.11 -3.11 -3.47
N SER A 319 -25.27 -1.95 -4.12
CA SER A 319 -25.51 -1.82 -5.56
C SER A 319 -24.35 -1.27 -6.39
N VAL A 320 -23.20 -0.96 -5.78
CA VAL A 320 -22.02 -0.47 -6.53
C VAL A 320 -21.25 -1.68 -7.09
N GLU A 321 -21.44 -1.96 -8.38
CA GLU A 321 -20.63 -2.93 -9.13
C GLU A 321 -19.31 -2.30 -9.58
N PHE A 322 -18.19 -2.93 -9.22
CA PHE A 322 -16.88 -2.59 -9.76
C PHE A 322 -16.72 -3.26 -11.13
N ALA A 323 -16.14 -2.57 -12.11
CA ALA A 323 -16.05 -3.05 -13.49
C ALA A 323 -15.35 -4.43 -13.60
N PRO A 324 -15.75 -5.29 -14.56
CA PRO A 324 -15.12 -6.59 -14.81
C PRO A 324 -13.61 -6.49 -15.13
N LEU A 325 -12.87 -7.52 -14.70
CA LEU A 325 -11.42 -7.53 -14.43
C LEU A 325 -10.47 -7.76 -15.62
N ASP A 326 -10.99 -7.94 -16.83
CA ASP A 326 -10.20 -8.48 -17.96
C ASP A 326 -9.35 -7.44 -18.69
N GLN A 327 -9.35 -6.19 -18.21
CA GLN A 327 -8.55 -5.09 -18.78
C GLN A 327 -7.83 -4.33 -17.65
N PRO A 328 -6.59 -4.69 -17.30
CA PRO A 328 -5.83 -4.01 -16.26
C PRO A 328 -5.65 -2.51 -16.54
N GLU A 329 -5.65 -2.06 -17.81
CA GLU A 329 -5.58 -0.64 -18.14
C GLU A 329 -6.82 0.18 -17.72
N MET A 330 -7.99 -0.46 -17.51
CA MET A 330 -9.25 0.22 -17.17
C MET A 330 -9.35 0.69 -15.71
N PHE A 331 -8.44 0.24 -14.83
CA PHE A 331 -8.37 0.67 -13.42
C PHE A 331 -7.57 1.95 -13.20
N PHE A 332 -6.78 2.38 -14.20
CA PHE A 332 -5.83 3.47 -14.03
C PHE A 332 -6.43 4.84 -14.33
N PHE A 333 -7.58 4.89 -15.00
CA PHE A 333 -8.31 6.11 -15.30
C PHE A 333 -9.72 5.79 -15.80
N HIS A 334 -10.76 6.01 -15.00
CA HIS A 334 -12.12 6.02 -15.52
C HIS A 334 -12.35 7.35 -16.26
N GLU A 335 -12.23 7.33 -17.59
CA GLU A 335 -12.47 8.51 -18.46
C GLU A 335 -13.85 9.15 -18.25
N GLY A 336 -14.79 8.44 -17.61
CA GLY A 336 -16.11 8.95 -17.22
C GLY A 336 -16.14 9.86 -15.99
N ASN A 337 -15.16 9.77 -15.09
CA ASN A 337 -15.16 10.52 -13.81
C ASN A 337 -14.19 11.71 -13.77
N HIS A 338 -13.19 11.75 -14.66
CA HIS A 338 -12.10 12.71 -14.59
C HIS A 338 -11.80 13.32 -15.98
N ARG A 339 -12.43 14.46 -16.30
CA ARG A 339 -12.10 15.23 -17.52
C ARG A 339 -11.00 16.24 -17.24
N ASN A 340 -9.84 16.06 -17.86
CA ASN A 340 -8.69 16.96 -17.77
C ASN A 340 -9.12 18.43 -17.94
N ALA A 341 -8.79 19.28 -16.97
CA ALA A 341 -8.88 20.72 -17.17
C ALA A 341 -7.76 21.12 -18.14
N GLN A 342 -8.12 21.53 -19.36
CA GLN A 342 -7.12 21.94 -20.35
C GLN A 342 -6.39 23.24 -19.97
N ASP A 343 -6.95 24.09 -19.10
CA ASP A 343 -6.46 25.48 -18.96
C ASP A 343 -6.22 25.98 -17.52
N GLY A 344 -6.51 25.19 -16.47
CA GLY A 344 -6.56 25.71 -15.08
C GLY A 344 -5.30 25.53 -14.24
N ALA A 345 -4.52 24.48 -14.51
CA ALA A 345 -3.42 24.08 -13.65
C ALA A 345 -2.07 24.73 -14.00
N GLU A 346 -1.85 25.07 -15.27
CA GLU A 346 -0.63 25.76 -15.72
C GLU A 346 -0.48 27.13 -15.04
N LEU A 347 -1.59 27.86 -14.83
CA LEU A 347 -1.63 29.16 -14.14
C LEU A 347 -1.26 29.12 -12.64
N GLN A 348 -1.44 27.99 -11.95
CA GLN A 348 -1.05 27.85 -10.54
C GLN A 348 0.40 27.40 -10.38
N ILE A 349 0.91 26.62 -11.34
CA ILE A 349 2.29 26.12 -11.36
C ILE A 349 3.27 27.25 -11.73
N GLU A 350 2.87 28.22 -12.56
CA GLU A 350 3.66 29.42 -12.89
C GLU A 350 4.07 30.26 -11.67
N ASN A 351 3.31 30.19 -10.57
CA ASN A 351 3.60 30.90 -9.32
C ASN A 351 4.52 30.13 -8.35
N ALA A 352 4.84 28.87 -8.66
CA ALA A 352 5.79 28.10 -7.85
C ALA A 352 7.23 28.48 -8.21
N SER A 353 8.07 28.71 -7.21
CA SER A 353 9.49 29.01 -7.44
C SER A 353 10.17 27.86 -8.19
N SER A 354 11.07 28.19 -9.12
CA SER A 354 11.86 27.20 -9.87
C SER A 354 12.58 26.26 -8.90
N GLY A 355 12.21 24.97 -8.90
CA GLY A 355 12.72 23.95 -7.98
C GLY A 355 11.77 23.53 -6.85
N SER A 356 10.62 24.18 -6.69
CA SER A 356 9.57 23.74 -5.78
C SER A 356 8.91 22.45 -6.28
N ARG A 357 8.72 21.50 -5.37
CA ARG A 357 7.96 20.28 -5.62
C ARG A 357 6.47 20.60 -5.57
N VAL A 358 5.72 20.17 -6.58
CA VAL A 358 4.28 20.37 -6.73
C VAL A 358 3.56 19.04 -6.79
N ILE A 359 2.34 19.04 -6.28
CA ILE A 359 1.40 17.93 -6.37
C ILE A 359 -0.01 18.51 -6.40
N ALA A 360 -0.87 17.92 -7.22
CA ALA A 360 -2.21 18.44 -7.47
C ALA A 360 -2.24 19.95 -7.82
N GLY A 361 -1.27 20.41 -8.62
CA GLY A 361 -1.18 21.78 -9.14
C GLY A 361 -0.63 22.82 -8.17
N GLN A 362 -0.23 22.42 -6.96
CA GLN A 362 0.23 23.36 -5.93
C GLN A 362 1.53 22.90 -5.29
N ALA A 363 2.33 23.86 -4.80
CA ALA A 363 3.55 23.59 -4.06
C ALA A 363 3.23 22.72 -2.82
N ILE A 364 4.03 21.68 -2.61
CA ILE A 364 3.81 20.75 -1.52
C ILE A 364 4.14 21.41 -0.17
N THR A 365 3.14 21.42 0.71
CA THR A 365 3.25 21.84 2.11
C THR A 365 2.66 20.75 2.99
N ILE A 366 2.95 20.77 4.30
CA ILE A 366 2.36 19.77 5.23
C ILE A 366 0.82 19.81 5.18
N GLN A 367 0.23 21.02 5.21
CA GLN A 367 -1.23 21.19 5.15
C GLN A 367 -1.81 20.71 3.81
N HIS A 368 -1.15 21.01 2.70
CA HIS A 368 -1.57 20.54 1.38
C HIS A 368 -1.47 19.02 1.25
N ALA A 369 -0.38 18.42 1.72
CA ALA A 369 -0.18 16.97 1.70
C ALA A 369 -1.25 16.24 2.55
N ILE A 370 -1.61 16.78 3.73
CA ILE A 370 -2.71 16.24 4.55
C ILE A 370 -4.06 16.37 3.81
N SER A 371 -4.33 17.50 3.16
CA SER A 371 -5.55 17.70 2.35
C SER A 371 -5.64 16.72 1.18
N ILE A 372 -4.54 16.49 0.47
CA ILE A 372 -4.44 15.47 -0.58
C ILE A 372 -4.68 14.09 -0.01
N PHE A 373 -4.10 13.76 1.14
CA PHE A 373 -4.31 12.45 1.74
C PHE A 373 -5.79 12.17 2.05
N GLN A 374 -6.57 13.22 2.36
CA GLN A 374 -8.01 13.15 2.58
C GLN A 374 -8.85 13.10 1.29
N LYS A 375 -8.51 13.92 0.28
CA LYS A 375 -9.41 14.21 -0.87
C LYS A 375 -8.85 13.83 -2.23
N GLY A 376 -7.54 13.60 -2.31
CA GLY A 376 -6.85 13.28 -3.55
C GLY A 376 -7.10 11.86 -4.01
N VAL A 377 -6.69 11.59 -5.25
CA VAL A 377 -6.68 10.24 -5.81
C VAL A 377 -5.48 9.44 -5.30
N GLN A 378 -5.48 8.11 -5.43
CA GLN A 378 -4.49 7.25 -4.79
C GLN A 378 -3.06 7.63 -5.13
N LEU A 379 -2.73 7.88 -6.40
CA LEU A 379 -1.35 8.26 -6.75
C LEU A 379 -0.92 9.55 -6.03
N GLN A 380 -1.81 10.55 -5.94
CA GLN A 380 -1.52 11.77 -5.19
C GLN A 380 -1.33 11.48 -3.70
N ARG A 381 -2.20 10.64 -3.13
CA ARG A 381 -2.12 10.22 -1.71
C ARG A 381 -0.83 9.49 -1.39
N VAL A 382 -0.35 8.63 -2.30
CA VAL A 382 0.92 7.93 -2.14
C VAL A 382 2.10 8.90 -2.20
N ILE A 383 2.14 9.81 -3.19
CA ILE A 383 3.21 10.82 -3.28
C ILE A 383 3.23 11.70 -2.02
N ALA A 384 2.06 12.19 -1.59
CA ALA A 384 1.94 13.00 -0.38
C ALA A 384 2.38 12.24 0.88
N GLY A 385 1.99 10.96 1.01
CA GLY A 385 2.39 10.11 2.12
C GLY A 385 3.91 9.88 2.17
N TYR A 386 4.54 9.55 1.04
CA TYR A 386 5.99 9.33 0.99
C TYR A 386 6.78 10.62 1.22
N TRP A 387 6.27 11.76 0.74
CA TRP A 387 6.87 13.06 1.02
C TRP A 387 6.78 13.39 2.52
N LEU A 388 5.60 13.23 3.15
CA LEU A 388 5.43 13.43 4.59
C LEU A 388 6.33 12.51 5.42
N GLU A 389 6.49 11.25 5.01
CA GLU A 389 7.42 10.30 5.65
C GLU A 389 8.88 10.78 5.62
N SER A 390 9.28 11.44 4.53
CA SER A 390 10.67 11.88 4.32
C SER A 390 11.06 13.08 5.19
N LEU A 391 10.09 13.79 5.75
CA LEU A 391 10.34 14.94 6.63
C LEU A 391 10.82 14.47 8.02
N GLU A 392 11.72 15.24 8.63
CA GLU A 392 12.14 15.00 10.01
C GLU A 392 10.95 15.18 10.97
N GLY A 393 10.67 14.16 11.78
CA GLY A 393 9.46 14.13 12.63
C GLY A 393 8.15 13.87 11.87
N GLY A 394 8.24 13.59 10.57
CA GLY A 394 7.12 13.26 9.69
C GLY A 394 6.26 12.12 10.20
N GLY A 395 4.94 12.28 10.06
CA GLY A 395 3.93 11.35 10.57
C GLY A 395 3.84 10.04 9.78
N ARG A 396 3.28 9.02 10.44
CA ARG A 396 2.92 7.74 9.86
C ARG A 396 1.59 7.91 9.11
N LEU A 397 1.66 8.01 7.78
CA LEU A 397 0.51 7.84 6.90
C LEU A 397 0.85 6.75 5.89
N ASP A 398 0.27 5.57 6.06
CA ASP A 398 0.44 4.48 5.10
C ASP A 398 -0.71 4.50 4.07
N PRO A 399 -0.47 5.00 2.84
CA PRO A 399 -1.50 5.08 1.81
C PRO A 399 -1.99 3.69 1.34
N THR A 400 -1.28 2.62 1.70
CA THR A 400 -1.61 1.23 1.34
C THR A 400 -2.41 0.50 2.42
N ALA A 401 -2.45 1.04 3.65
CA ALA A 401 -3.17 0.45 4.77
C ALA A 401 -4.70 0.47 4.53
N PRO A 402 -5.50 -0.32 5.27
CA PRO A 402 -6.95 -0.30 5.11
C PRO A 402 -7.53 1.12 5.22
N GLY A 403 -8.47 1.51 4.35
CA GLY A 403 -8.98 2.88 4.25
C GLY A 403 -9.55 3.40 5.57
N PHE A 404 -10.22 2.54 6.35
CA PHE A 404 -10.70 2.91 7.69
C PHE A 404 -9.57 3.19 8.69
N PHE A 405 -8.39 2.61 8.51
CA PHE A 405 -7.21 2.88 9.31
C PHE A 405 -6.53 4.17 8.87
N GLN A 406 -6.44 4.41 7.56
CA GLN A 406 -5.97 5.67 7.02
C GLN A 406 -6.76 6.88 7.54
N VAL A 407 -8.09 6.75 7.69
CA VAL A 407 -8.94 7.78 8.33
C VAL A 407 -8.56 8.02 9.80
N GLN A 408 -8.16 6.98 10.53
CA GLN A 408 -7.72 7.10 11.92
C GLN A 408 -6.35 7.78 12.02
N GLU A 409 -5.38 7.36 11.19
CA GLU A 409 -4.05 7.98 11.12
C GLU A 409 -4.17 9.47 10.75
N LEU A 410 -5.01 9.82 9.77
CA LEU A 410 -5.35 11.19 9.41
C LEU A 410 -5.90 12.01 10.57
N SER A 411 -6.81 11.42 11.35
CA SER A 411 -7.42 12.10 12.50
C SER A 411 -6.37 12.40 13.56
N ALA A 412 -5.49 11.44 13.85
CA ALA A 412 -4.38 11.61 14.79
C ALA A 412 -3.36 12.65 14.29
N MET A 413 -3.06 12.66 12.99
CA MET A 413 -2.11 13.60 12.40
C MET A 413 -2.66 15.03 12.38
N THR A 414 -3.95 15.21 12.06
CA THR A 414 -4.59 16.53 12.06
C THR A 414 -4.55 17.15 13.46
N LEU A 415 -4.72 16.36 14.52
CA LEU A 415 -4.59 16.83 15.90
C LEU A 415 -3.15 17.24 16.27
N ARG A 416 -2.13 16.67 15.62
CA ARG A 416 -0.72 16.97 15.89
C ARG A 416 -0.24 18.26 15.22
N PHE A 417 -0.86 18.65 14.11
CA PHE A 417 -0.50 19.82 13.31
C PHE A 417 -1.54 20.97 13.34
N ALA A 418 -2.60 20.82 14.13
CA ALA A 418 -3.50 21.90 14.54
C ALA A 418 -2.90 22.63 15.75
#